data_AF-A0A1E3GY17-F1
#
_entry.id   AF-A0A1E3GY17-F1
#
_cell.length_a   1.000
_cell.length_b   1.000
_cell.length_c   1.000
_cell.angle_alpha   90.00
_cell.angle_beta   90.00
_cell.angle_gamma   90.00
#
_symmetry.space_group_name_H-M   'P 1'
#
loop_
_entity.id
_entity.type
_entity.pdbx_description
1 polymer ?
#
loop_
_entity_poly.entity_id
_entity_poly.type
_entity_poly.pdbx_seq_one_letter_code
_entity_poly.pdbx_strand_id
1 'polypeptide(L)'
;MGSPQDLTTLGIDPLVAAAATSAPEFIPAGDDRPATLVIATGDRRRTALLEDALVAAARRVGASPLAPRLVEDTRLPLTAFGVASEQFTGRLYRTGFDLALPADTLVADYGSVELRLAAAYAPGLDDASDLGVVVNGQRVATLPFGVDNGQIFKARMIELPLSAFRPGPNRVEIEARTPRAGDADCNPNMQISGAPRFLMMAGSSIAVPALARMARLPDLSGTLASGRTGAGRAGPLRIAPAAFDAATLSAAGTLYLAIALAAPEIPPLEFVATDASDPRGALVVGAAADLPPGLAALVASTAARSPVPTPGVRPCRTGSTTPSRALPPPGRTPACCSPAASTPRTPAAPGPATTPCSTPGAARSSRPRPGWALPAACRIFWAACAIWAARRRRWLSMTAPRW
;
A
#
# COMPACT_ATOMS: atom_id res chain seq x y z
N MET A 1 -1.45 14.63 -41.38
CA MET A 1 -0.41 14.17 -40.45
C MET A 1 -0.21 15.29 -39.45
N GLY A 2 -0.82 15.20 -38.26
CA GLY A 2 -0.63 16.17 -37.18
C GLY A 2 0.68 15.87 -36.46
N SER A 3 1.35 16.90 -35.97
CA SER A 3 2.60 16.77 -35.22
C SER A 3 2.31 16.44 -33.75
N PRO A 4 3.21 15.76 -33.01
CA PRO A 4 3.05 15.52 -31.58
C PRO A 4 2.86 16.81 -30.75
N GLN A 5 3.27 17.96 -31.28
CA GLN A 5 3.06 19.27 -30.66
C GLN A 5 1.58 19.69 -30.66
N ASP A 6 0.77 19.22 -31.61
CA ASP A 6 -0.66 19.57 -31.68
C ASP A 6 -1.45 18.96 -30.51
N LEU A 7 -0.97 17.84 -29.93
CA LEU A 7 -1.59 17.19 -28.77
C LEU A 7 -1.41 17.98 -27.47
N THR A 8 -0.41 18.86 -27.39
CA THR A 8 -0.22 19.74 -26.22
C THR A 8 -1.34 20.77 -26.09
N THR A 9 -2.00 21.14 -27.19
CA THR A 9 -3.16 22.05 -27.16
C THR A 9 -4.41 21.42 -26.52
N LEU A 10 -4.45 20.10 -26.44
CA LEU A 10 -5.48 19.33 -25.73
C LEU A 10 -5.11 19.01 -24.27
N GLY A 11 -3.99 19.57 -23.76
CA GLY A 11 -3.52 19.33 -22.40
C GLY A 11 -2.82 17.98 -22.20
N ILE A 12 -2.47 17.28 -23.28
CA ILE A 12 -1.73 16.01 -23.22
C ILE A 12 -0.23 16.32 -23.15
N ASP A 13 0.47 15.76 -22.15
CA ASP A 13 1.92 15.94 -21.98
C ASP A 13 2.65 15.53 -23.27
N PRO A 14 3.54 16.38 -23.84
CA PRO A 14 4.26 16.09 -25.08
C PRO A 14 5.09 14.80 -25.00
N LEU A 15 5.50 14.37 -23.80
CA LEU A 15 6.19 13.10 -23.59
C LEU A 15 5.23 11.91 -23.78
N VAL A 16 3.99 12.04 -23.30
CA VAL A 16 2.90 11.05 -23.50
C VAL A 16 2.51 10.98 -24.99
N ALA A 17 2.45 12.13 -25.66
CA ALA A 17 2.16 12.23 -27.08
C ALA A 17 3.26 11.62 -27.96
N ALA A 18 4.54 11.81 -27.62
CA ALA A 18 5.67 11.21 -28.33
C ALA A 18 5.73 9.68 -28.11
N ALA A 19 5.50 9.23 -26.88
CA ALA A 19 5.42 7.81 -26.53
C ALA A 19 4.33 7.07 -27.33
N ALA A 20 3.16 7.70 -27.51
CA ALA A 20 2.02 7.10 -28.21
C ALA A 20 2.32 6.73 -29.68
N THR A 21 3.39 7.27 -30.27
CA THR A 21 3.75 7.07 -31.68
C THR A 21 4.87 6.05 -31.92
N SER A 22 5.63 5.66 -30.90
CA SER A 22 6.94 5.02 -31.11
C SER A 22 7.18 3.69 -30.37
N ALA A 23 6.55 3.46 -29.22
CA ALA A 23 6.55 2.20 -28.48
C ALA A 23 5.70 2.34 -27.22
N PRO A 24 5.27 1.25 -26.57
CA PRO A 24 4.83 1.36 -25.19
C PRO A 24 5.94 1.92 -24.30
N GLU A 25 5.63 2.96 -23.54
CA GLU A 25 6.60 3.69 -22.73
C GLU A 25 6.04 3.95 -21.34
N PHE A 26 6.86 3.69 -20.33
CA PHE A 26 6.56 4.11 -18.97
C PHE A 26 7.25 5.43 -18.68
N ILE A 27 6.42 6.43 -18.41
CA ILE A 27 6.82 7.77 -18.03
C ILE A 27 6.71 7.84 -16.51
N PRO A 28 7.83 7.94 -15.78
CA PRO A 28 7.81 7.98 -14.32
C PRO A 28 7.08 9.23 -13.81
N ALA A 29 6.58 9.15 -12.58
CA ALA A 29 5.98 10.28 -11.90
C ALA A 29 6.98 11.44 -11.80
N GLY A 30 6.49 12.66 -12.00
CA GLY A 30 7.21 13.90 -11.73
C GLY A 30 6.45 14.72 -10.71
N ASP A 31 7.01 15.86 -10.28
CA ASP A 31 6.41 16.71 -9.24
C ASP A 31 4.98 17.16 -9.56
N ASP A 32 4.63 17.21 -10.85
CA ASP A 32 3.32 17.68 -11.35
C ASP A 32 2.62 16.66 -12.27
N ARG A 33 3.07 15.40 -12.28
CA ARG A 33 2.46 14.34 -13.10
C ARG A 33 2.50 12.96 -12.45
N PRO A 34 1.40 12.21 -12.46
CA PRO A 34 1.42 10.82 -12.03
C PRO A 34 2.27 9.98 -13.00
N ALA A 35 2.77 8.85 -12.51
CA ALA A 35 3.40 7.86 -13.38
C ALA A 35 2.39 7.45 -14.45
N THR A 36 2.80 7.55 -15.72
CA THR A 36 1.92 7.33 -16.87
C THR A 36 2.49 6.19 -17.71
N LEU A 37 1.67 5.16 -17.93
CA LEU A 37 1.98 4.07 -18.82
C LEU A 37 1.27 4.32 -20.16
N VAL A 38 2.06 4.50 -21.22
CA VAL A 38 1.54 4.67 -22.58
C VAL A 38 1.63 3.35 -23.31
N ILE A 39 0.51 2.89 -23.89
CA ILE A 39 0.45 1.63 -24.64
C ILE A 39 -0.03 1.92 -26.05
N ALA A 40 0.81 1.61 -27.03
CA ALA A 40 0.43 1.62 -28.44
C ALA A 40 -0.12 0.24 -28.84
N THR A 41 -1.35 0.19 -29.37
CA THR A 41 -1.99 -1.06 -29.80
C THR A 41 -1.47 -1.53 -31.17
N GLY A 42 -1.46 -2.85 -31.42
CA GLY A 42 -1.17 -3.42 -32.74
C GLY A 42 -0.61 -4.85 -32.73
N ASP A 43 -0.07 -5.26 -33.88
CA ASP A 43 0.43 -6.61 -34.26
C ASP A 43 1.33 -7.31 -33.22
N ARG A 44 1.48 -8.64 -33.29
CA ARG A 44 2.22 -9.49 -32.32
C ARG A 44 3.64 -9.02 -32.02
N ARG A 45 4.34 -8.42 -32.99
CA ARG A 45 5.66 -7.82 -32.77
C ARG A 45 5.63 -6.67 -31.77
N ARG A 46 4.55 -5.89 -31.74
CA ARG A 46 4.33 -4.81 -30.78
C ARG A 46 3.98 -5.35 -29.39
N THR A 47 3.34 -6.52 -29.30
CA THR A 47 3.06 -7.19 -28.02
C THR A 47 4.34 -7.62 -27.31
N ALA A 48 5.31 -8.20 -28.02
CA ALA A 48 6.61 -8.52 -27.43
C ALA A 48 7.35 -7.27 -26.94
N LEU A 49 7.32 -6.18 -27.73
CA LEU A 49 7.87 -4.89 -27.30
C LEU A 49 7.14 -4.32 -26.07
N LEU A 50 5.83 -4.57 -25.94
CA LEU A 50 5.03 -4.19 -24.77
C LEU A 50 5.41 -4.97 -23.52
N GLU A 51 5.63 -6.27 -23.62
CA GLU A 51 6.11 -7.10 -22.50
C GLU A 51 7.44 -6.57 -21.99
N ASP A 52 8.42 -6.39 -22.88
CA ASP A 52 9.75 -5.88 -22.53
C ASP A 52 9.69 -4.47 -21.93
N ALA A 53 8.86 -3.58 -22.50
CA ALA A 53 8.69 -2.22 -21.99
C ALA A 53 8.06 -2.21 -20.59
N LEU A 54 7.06 -3.06 -20.33
CA LEU A 54 6.41 -3.18 -19.03
C LEU A 54 7.35 -3.78 -17.98
N VAL A 55 8.10 -4.83 -18.32
CA VAL A 55 9.10 -5.41 -17.44
C VAL A 55 10.20 -4.38 -17.13
N ALA A 56 10.66 -3.63 -18.13
CA ALA A 56 11.63 -2.55 -17.94
C ALA A 56 11.06 -1.43 -17.07
N ALA A 57 9.79 -1.06 -17.26
CA ALA A 57 9.09 -0.08 -16.44
C ALA A 57 9.03 -0.50 -14.96
N ALA A 58 8.59 -1.72 -14.70
CA ALA A 58 8.57 -2.30 -13.35
C ALA A 58 9.96 -2.25 -12.70
N ARG A 59 11.02 -2.59 -13.46
CA ARG A 59 12.40 -2.53 -12.98
C ARG A 59 12.87 -1.10 -12.69
N ARG A 60 12.44 -0.11 -13.47
CA ARG A 60 12.76 1.31 -13.24
C ARG A 60 12.08 1.88 -12.00
N VAL A 61 10.83 1.47 -11.73
CA VAL A 61 10.18 1.81 -10.46
C VAL A 61 10.90 1.15 -9.29
N GLY A 62 11.47 -0.04 -9.54
CA GLY A 62 12.20 -0.82 -8.56
C GLY A 62 11.26 -1.59 -7.64
N ALA A 63 11.72 -2.73 -7.12
CA ALA A 63 11.04 -3.36 -6.00
C ALA A 63 10.97 -2.33 -4.87
N SER A 64 9.78 -2.14 -4.30
CA SER A 64 9.60 -1.21 -3.19
C SER A 64 10.62 -1.54 -2.09
N PRO A 65 11.29 -0.58 -1.44
CA PRO A 65 12.06 -0.87 -0.22
C PRO A 65 11.16 -1.41 0.90
N LEU A 66 9.84 -1.30 0.74
CA LEU A 66 8.79 -1.91 1.56
C LEU A 66 8.31 -3.26 1.01
N ALA A 67 8.95 -3.80 -0.04
CA ALA A 67 8.57 -5.08 -0.60
C ALA A 67 8.69 -6.15 0.50
N PRO A 68 7.64 -6.98 0.66
CA PRO A 68 7.59 -7.97 1.72
C PRO A 68 8.74 -8.95 1.56
N ARG A 69 9.47 -9.20 2.64
CA ARG A 69 10.60 -10.13 2.59
C ARG A 69 10.08 -11.57 2.52
N LEU A 70 10.56 -12.37 1.57
CA LEU A 70 10.22 -13.81 1.51
C LEU A 70 10.81 -14.55 2.72
N VAL A 71 9.98 -15.28 3.46
CA VAL A 71 10.38 -16.02 4.67
C VAL A 71 9.77 -17.42 4.67
N GLU A 72 10.61 -18.42 4.88
CA GLU A 72 10.22 -19.83 5.05
C GLU A 72 11.29 -20.55 5.87
N ASP A 73 10.88 -21.49 6.73
CA ASP A 73 11.77 -22.34 7.53
C ASP A 73 12.91 -21.58 8.22
N THR A 74 12.61 -20.39 8.74
CA THR A 74 13.62 -19.47 9.26
C THR A 74 13.04 -18.59 10.36
N ARG A 75 13.87 -18.28 11.37
CA ARG A 75 13.60 -17.26 12.38
C ARG A 75 14.36 -15.97 12.06
N LEU A 76 13.64 -14.85 12.05
CA LEU A 76 14.19 -13.53 11.76
C LEU A 76 13.88 -12.54 12.89
N PRO A 77 14.83 -11.68 13.29
CA PRO A 77 14.56 -10.60 14.23
C PRO A 77 13.65 -9.55 13.56
N LEU A 78 12.78 -8.90 14.33
CA LEU A 78 11.89 -7.87 13.78
C LEU A 78 12.64 -6.63 13.27
N THR A 79 13.88 -6.41 13.75
CA THR A 79 14.78 -5.38 13.22
C THR A 79 15.15 -5.59 11.75
N ALA A 80 15.10 -6.84 11.25
CA ALA A 80 15.30 -7.13 9.84
C ALA A 80 14.16 -6.61 8.96
N PHE A 81 13.00 -6.30 9.56
CA PHE A 81 11.85 -5.69 8.90
C PHE A 81 11.68 -4.20 9.29
N GLY A 82 12.69 -3.59 9.92
CA GLY A 82 12.67 -2.18 10.31
C GLY A 82 12.00 -1.88 11.66
N VAL A 83 11.56 -2.89 12.41
CA VAL A 83 10.98 -2.67 13.75
C VAL A 83 12.11 -2.51 14.77
N ALA A 84 12.27 -1.30 15.29
CA ALA A 84 13.29 -0.96 16.28
C ALA A 84 12.75 -0.98 17.72
N SER A 85 13.64 -0.80 18.70
CA SER A 85 13.21 -0.56 20.08
C SER A 85 12.60 0.83 20.19
N GLU A 86 11.42 0.92 20.80
CA GLU A 86 10.68 2.17 20.89
C GLU A 86 9.92 2.25 22.21
N GLN A 87 10.07 3.38 22.90
CA GLN A 87 9.28 3.72 24.06
C GLN A 87 8.04 4.48 23.64
N PHE A 88 6.90 4.11 24.19
CA PHE A 88 5.62 4.70 23.85
C PHE A 88 4.87 5.16 25.10
N THR A 89 4.42 6.42 25.08
CA THR A 89 3.75 7.10 26.20
C THR A 89 2.23 7.19 26.02
N GLY A 90 1.71 6.93 24.81
CA GLY A 90 0.30 7.10 24.46
C GLY A 90 -0.60 5.94 24.90
N ARG A 91 -1.83 5.94 24.37
CA ARG A 91 -2.89 4.96 24.70
C ARG A 91 -2.95 3.77 23.75
N LEU A 92 -2.53 3.95 22.50
CA LEU A 92 -2.54 2.92 21.47
C LEU A 92 -1.22 2.95 20.71
N TYR A 93 -0.34 2.01 21.03
CA TYR A 93 0.85 1.73 20.25
C TYR A 93 0.48 0.87 19.06
N ARG A 94 0.99 1.19 17.86
CA ARG A 94 0.85 0.35 16.67
C ARG A 94 2.18 0.32 15.94
N THR A 95 2.68 -0.87 15.68
CA THR A 95 3.82 -1.09 14.79
C THR A 95 3.51 -2.27 13.89
N GLY A 96 4.04 -2.28 12.68
CA GLY A 96 3.75 -3.35 11.73
C GLY A 96 4.90 -3.58 10.78
N PHE A 97 4.94 -4.78 10.24
CA PHE A 97 5.94 -5.21 9.28
C PHE A 97 5.33 -6.14 8.24
N ASP A 98 5.98 -6.18 7.08
CA ASP A 98 5.52 -6.92 5.92
C ASP A 98 6.44 -8.11 5.65
N LEU A 99 5.85 -9.28 5.44
CA LEU A 99 6.54 -10.51 5.09
C LEU A 99 5.81 -11.22 3.96
N ALA A 100 6.53 -11.98 3.15
CA ALA A 100 5.97 -12.78 2.08
C ALA A 100 6.14 -14.26 2.38
N LEU A 101 5.07 -15.04 2.19
CA LEU A 101 5.14 -16.49 2.11
C LEU A 101 5.28 -16.94 0.65
N PRO A 102 5.89 -18.10 0.36
CA PRO A 102 5.92 -18.66 -0.99
C PRO A 102 4.50 -18.77 -1.61
N ALA A 103 4.37 -18.49 -2.90
CA ALA A 103 3.08 -18.46 -3.59
C ALA A 103 2.41 -19.82 -3.82
N ASP A 104 3.13 -20.91 -3.55
CA ASP A 104 2.69 -22.30 -3.58
C ASP A 104 2.49 -22.88 -2.17
N THR A 105 2.52 -22.02 -1.15
CA THR A 105 2.22 -22.38 0.25
C THR A 105 0.77 -22.82 0.37
N LEU A 106 0.56 -23.98 0.99
CA LEU A 106 -0.75 -24.37 1.51
C LEU A 106 -0.96 -23.65 2.84
N VAL A 107 -1.97 -22.77 2.88
CA VAL A 107 -2.40 -22.12 4.12
C VAL A 107 -3.58 -22.91 4.70
N ALA A 108 -3.34 -23.60 5.81
CA ALA A 108 -4.35 -24.36 6.56
C ALA A 108 -3.87 -24.55 8.01
N ASP A 109 -4.76 -25.03 8.89
CA ASP A 109 -4.50 -25.18 10.33
C ASP A 109 -3.61 -26.39 10.69
N TYR A 110 -2.56 -26.66 9.91
CA TYR A 110 -1.57 -27.69 10.25
C TYR A 110 -0.35 -27.16 11.01
N GLY A 111 -0.27 -25.84 11.22
CA GLY A 111 0.86 -25.21 11.91
C GLY A 111 0.61 -23.75 12.26
N SER A 112 1.59 -23.14 12.92
CA SER A 112 1.56 -21.75 13.38
C SER A 112 2.89 -21.04 13.10
N VAL A 113 2.81 -19.74 12.86
CA VAL A 113 3.96 -18.83 12.84
C VAL A 113 4.21 -18.38 14.28
N GLU A 114 5.44 -18.52 14.77
CA GLU A 114 5.77 -18.12 16.14
C GLU A 114 6.23 -16.66 16.17
N LEU A 115 5.52 -15.81 16.90
CA LEU A 115 5.99 -14.49 17.27
C LEU A 115 6.57 -14.53 18.68
N ARG A 116 7.90 -14.36 18.81
CA ARG A 116 8.57 -14.17 20.09
C ARG A 116 8.70 -12.69 20.37
N LEU A 117 7.91 -12.20 21.31
CA LEU A 117 7.86 -10.79 21.65
C LEU A 117 8.78 -10.46 22.84
N ALA A 118 9.63 -9.46 22.61
CA ALA A 118 10.38 -8.77 23.64
C ALA A 118 9.73 -7.39 23.83
N ALA A 119 9.01 -7.19 24.93
CA ALA A 119 8.32 -5.94 25.22
C ALA A 119 8.20 -5.72 26.74
N ALA A 120 7.91 -4.51 27.17
CA ALA A 120 7.59 -4.22 28.56
C ALA A 120 6.40 -3.27 28.66
N TYR A 121 5.64 -3.38 29.74
CA TYR A 121 4.57 -2.45 30.06
C TYR A 121 4.70 -1.97 31.50
N ALA A 122 4.33 -0.72 31.72
CA ALA A 122 4.43 -0.06 33.02
C ALA A 122 3.25 -0.43 33.94
N PRO A 123 3.41 -0.35 35.27
CA PRO A 123 2.31 -0.58 36.21
C PRO A 123 1.18 0.47 36.10
N GLY A 124 0.05 0.18 36.75
CA GLY A 124 -1.10 1.08 36.86
C GLY A 124 -1.83 1.29 35.53
N LEU A 125 -1.86 0.25 34.69
CA LEU A 125 -2.71 0.21 33.51
C LEU A 125 -4.12 -0.22 33.90
N ASP A 126 -5.10 0.21 33.11
CA ASP A 126 -6.50 -0.19 33.27
C ASP A 126 -6.71 -1.66 32.86
N ASP A 127 -7.73 -2.33 33.40
CA ASP A 127 -8.10 -3.72 33.09
C ASP A 127 -8.43 -3.94 31.60
N ALA A 128 -8.82 -2.88 30.88
CA ALA A 128 -9.04 -2.91 29.44
C ALA A 128 -7.74 -2.90 28.59
N SER A 129 -6.57 -2.92 29.24
CA SER A 129 -5.27 -2.86 28.56
C SER A 129 -4.85 -4.23 28.04
N ASP A 130 -4.42 -4.28 26.78
CA ASP A 130 -4.01 -5.51 26.13
C ASP A 130 -2.95 -5.30 25.05
N LEU A 131 -2.32 -6.40 24.68
CA LEU A 131 -1.52 -6.54 23.48
C LEU A 131 -2.27 -7.40 22.46
N GLY A 132 -2.60 -6.83 21.32
CA GLY A 132 -3.12 -7.53 20.16
C GLY A 132 -2.06 -7.81 19.11
N VAL A 133 -2.21 -8.93 18.40
CA VAL A 133 -1.54 -9.17 17.13
C VAL A 133 -2.58 -9.25 16.04
N VAL A 134 -2.41 -8.46 14.99
CA VAL A 134 -3.29 -8.37 13.84
C VAL A 134 -2.53 -8.86 12.61
N VAL A 135 -3.09 -9.81 11.87
CA VAL A 135 -2.52 -10.33 10.63
C VAL A 135 -3.52 -10.05 9.52
N ASN A 136 -3.09 -9.36 8.45
CA ASN A 136 -3.94 -8.99 7.31
C ASN A 136 -5.26 -8.30 7.71
N GLY A 137 -5.22 -7.46 8.75
CA GLY A 137 -6.38 -6.75 9.30
C GLY A 137 -7.28 -7.57 10.23
N GLN A 138 -6.97 -8.84 10.48
CA GLN A 138 -7.70 -9.70 11.43
C GLN A 138 -6.90 -9.89 12.72
N ARG A 139 -7.52 -9.62 13.88
CA ARG A 139 -6.88 -9.83 15.18
C ARG A 139 -6.85 -11.33 15.49
N VAL A 140 -5.64 -11.89 15.57
CA VAL A 140 -5.42 -13.35 15.74
C VAL A 140 -5.06 -13.72 17.17
N ALA A 141 -4.48 -12.79 17.93
CA ALA A 141 -4.10 -13.00 19.31
C ALA A 141 -4.36 -11.75 20.14
N THR A 142 -4.76 -11.95 21.40
CA THR A 142 -4.91 -10.90 22.41
C THR A 142 -4.33 -11.40 23.73
N LEU A 143 -3.44 -10.63 24.33
CA LEU A 143 -2.83 -10.90 25.62
C LEU A 143 -3.17 -9.74 26.57
N PRO A 144 -3.96 -9.95 27.64
CA PRO A 144 -4.24 -8.90 28.60
C PRO A 144 -2.96 -8.49 29.35
N PHE A 145 -2.83 -7.20 29.68
CA PHE A 145 -1.80 -6.73 30.59
C PHE A 145 -2.30 -6.86 32.04
N GLY A 146 -1.46 -7.35 32.94
CA GLY A 146 -1.79 -7.42 34.37
C GLY A 146 -1.68 -6.05 35.03
N VAL A 147 -2.63 -5.72 35.89
CA VAL A 147 -2.93 -4.36 36.42
C VAL A 147 -1.80 -3.78 37.29
N ASP A 148 -1.19 -4.60 38.15
CA ASP A 148 -0.59 -4.05 39.37
C ASP A 148 0.92 -3.75 39.30
N ASN A 149 1.72 -4.59 38.63
CA ASN A 149 3.18 -4.56 38.84
C ASN A 149 4.01 -4.16 37.61
N GLY A 150 3.37 -3.95 36.45
CA GLY A 150 4.10 -3.91 35.19
C GLY A 150 4.79 -5.24 34.90
N GLN A 151 5.24 -5.45 33.67
CA GLN A 151 5.98 -6.67 33.35
C GLN A 151 6.94 -6.45 32.19
N ILE A 152 8.04 -7.19 32.21
CA ILE A 152 8.96 -7.31 31.08
C ILE A 152 8.80 -8.70 30.47
N PHE A 153 8.33 -8.75 29.23
CA PHE A 153 8.38 -9.92 28.37
C PHE A 153 9.75 -9.99 27.72
N LYS A 154 10.58 -10.97 28.11
CA LYS A 154 11.89 -11.18 27.49
C LYS A 154 11.80 -11.83 26.11
N ALA A 155 10.92 -12.82 25.98
CA ALA A 155 10.69 -13.58 24.75
C ALA A 155 9.36 -14.34 24.84
N ARG A 156 8.25 -13.62 25.05
CA ARG A 156 6.92 -14.24 25.16
C ARG A 156 6.54 -14.81 23.80
N MET A 157 6.31 -16.11 23.72
CA MET A 157 5.87 -16.78 22.50
C MET A 157 4.36 -16.57 22.32
N ILE A 158 3.97 -16.17 21.12
CA ILE A 158 2.59 -16.03 20.65
C ILE A 158 2.49 -16.84 19.37
N GLU A 159 1.61 -17.82 19.35
CA GLU A 159 1.36 -18.65 18.17
C GLU A 159 0.32 -17.95 17.29
N LEU A 160 0.68 -17.70 16.04
CA LEU A 160 -0.20 -17.10 15.04
C LEU A 160 -0.62 -18.23 14.10
N PRO A 161 -1.91 -18.60 14.03
CA PRO A 161 -2.36 -19.71 13.20
C PRO A 161 -2.04 -19.43 11.72
N LEU A 162 -1.56 -20.44 10.99
CA LEU A 162 -1.22 -20.27 9.57
C LEU A 162 -2.44 -19.83 8.75
N SER A 163 -3.66 -20.23 9.12
CA SER A 163 -4.91 -19.83 8.44
C SER A 163 -5.15 -18.31 8.36
N ALA A 164 -4.51 -17.50 9.21
CA ALA A 164 -4.59 -16.04 9.13
C ALA A 164 -3.69 -15.44 8.02
N PHE A 165 -2.72 -16.20 7.54
CA PHE A 165 -1.81 -15.80 6.48
C PHE A 165 -2.36 -16.16 5.11
N ARG A 166 -1.71 -15.65 4.07
CA ARG A 166 -2.00 -15.94 2.67
C ARG A 166 -0.70 -16.22 1.93
N PRO A 167 -0.72 -16.99 0.83
CA PRO A 167 0.41 -17.04 -0.09
C PRO A 167 0.79 -15.62 -0.55
N GLY A 168 2.08 -15.29 -0.50
CA GLY A 168 2.58 -13.97 -0.85
C GLY A 168 2.60 -12.93 0.27
N PRO A 169 2.37 -11.63 -0.04
CA PRO A 169 2.45 -10.54 0.93
C PRO A 169 1.47 -10.72 2.10
N ASN A 170 1.98 -10.53 3.31
CA ASN A 170 1.22 -10.49 4.55
C ASN A 170 1.71 -9.32 5.41
N ARG A 171 0.75 -8.63 6.03
CA ARG A 171 1.00 -7.56 6.99
C ARG A 171 0.76 -8.10 8.40
N VAL A 172 1.76 -7.99 9.27
CA VAL A 172 1.62 -8.29 10.70
C VAL A 172 1.74 -7.00 11.49
N GLU A 173 0.75 -6.70 12.33
CA GLU A 173 0.72 -5.53 13.20
C GLU A 173 0.64 -5.96 14.66
N ILE A 174 1.44 -5.29 15.48
CA ILE A 174 1.46 -5.43 16.93
C ILE A 174 0.82 -4.17 17.50
N GLU A 175 -0.24 -4.36 18.26
CA GLU A 175 -1.02 -3.27 18.85
C GLU A 175 -0.98 -3.40 20.37
N ALA A 176 -0.59 -2.34 21.08
CA ALA A 176 -0.67 -2.31 22.54
C ALA A 176 -1.64 -1.21 22.96
N ARG A 177 -2.74 -1.60 23.60
CA ARG A 177 -3.68 -0.70 24.27
C ARG A 177 -3.24 -0.53 25.71
N THR A 178 -2.90 0.69 26.07
CA THR A 178 -2.41 1.06 27.40
C THR A 178 -3.18 2.24 28.01
N PRO A 179 -4.53 2.15 28.11
CA PRO A 179 -5.30 3.11 28.89
C PRO A 179 -4.89 3.09 30.37
N ARG A 180 -5.01 4.25 31.03
CA ARG A 180 -4.89 4.40 32.47
C ARG A 180 -6.08 5.18 33.01
N ALA A 181 -6.39 5.01 34.29
CA ALA A 181 -7.48 5.75 34.95
C ALA A 181 -7.36 7.28 34.77
N GLY A 182 -6.14 7.83 34.87
CA GLY A 182 -5.88 9.26 34.67
C GLY A 182 -6.07 9.78 33.24
N ASP A 183 -6.37 8.92 32.25
CA ASP A 183 -6.71 9.36 30.90
C ASP A 183 -8.10 10.00 30.82
N ALA A 184 -8.97 9.76 31.82
CA ALA A 184 -10.31 10.35 31.90
C ALA A 184 -10.28 11.88 31.99
N ASP A 185 -9.22 12.44 32.59
CA ASP A 185 -9.07 13.89 32.81
C ASP A 185 -8.65 14.64 31.52
N CYS A 186 -8.38 13.92 30.41
CA CYS A 186 -8.01 14.49 29.10
C CYS A 186 -6.89 15.56 29.15
N ASN A 187 -5.95 15.46 30.09
CA ASN A 187 -4.91 16.47 30.30
C ASN A 187 -3.82 16.38 29.20
N PRO A 188 -3.63 17.42 28.36
CA PRO A 188 -2.65 17.39 27.27
C PRO A 188 -1.20 17.34 27.76
N ASN A 189 -0.90 17.89 28.94
CA ASN A 189 0.46 17.87 29.50
C ASN A 189 0.91 16.44 29.84
N MET A 190 -0.03 15.59 30.29
CA MET A 190 0.21 14.17 30.57
C MET A 190 0.46 13.34 29.30
N GLN A 191 0.05 13.82 28.13
CA GLN A 191 0.35 13.15 26.86
C GLN A 191 1.73 13.51 26.32
N ILE A 192 2.18 14.75 26.52
CA ILE A 192 3.48 15.25 26.01
C ILE A 192 4.64 14.83 26.93
N SER A 193 4.42 14.81 28.25
CA SER A 193 5.47 14.58 29.25
C SER A 193 5.21 13.35 30.13
N GLY A 194 4.24 12.51 29.75
CA GLY A 194 3.88 11.32 30.50
C GLY A 194 4.99 10.27 30.52
N ALA A 195 5.06 9.51 31.61
CA ALA A 195 5.95 8.36 31.72
C ALA A 195 5.61 7.30 30.64
N PRO A 196 6.62 6.63 30.05
CA PRO A 196 6.41 5.58 29.07
C PRO A 196 5.52 4.47 29.64
N ARG A 197 4.55 4.04 28.83
CA ARG A 197 3.55 3.03 29.20
C ARG A 197 3.87 1.67 28.61
N PHE A 198 4.47 1.68 27.43
CA PHE A 198 4.87 0.50 26.69
C PHE A 198 6.27 0.69 26.12
N LEU A 199 7.02 -0.39 26.03
CA LEU A 199 8.32 -0.47 25.40
C LEU A 199 8.32 -1.67 24.47
N MET A 200 8.46 -1.42 23.17
CA MET A 200 8.80 -2.45 22.20
C MET A 200 10.32 -2.64 22.21
N MET A 201 10.82 -3.87 22.28
CA MET A 201 12.25 -4.15 22.25
C MET A 201 12.67 -4.87 20.97
N ALA A 202 13.86 -4.52 20.48
CA ALA A 202 14.48 -5.09 19.28
C ALA A 202 14.76 -6.61 19.39
N GLY A 203 14.73 -7.19 20.59
CA GLY A 203 14.86 -8.63 20.81
C GLY A 203 13.67 -9.47 20.31
N SER A 204 12.64 -8.83 19.77
CA SER A 204 11.49 -9.52 19.18
C SER A 204 11.87 -10.23 17.87
N SER A 205 11.30 -11.39 17.61
CA SER A 205 11.57 -12.18 16.41
C SER A 205 10.33 -12.93 15.94
N ILE A 206 10.26 -13.23 14.65
CA ILE A 206 9.24 -14.08 14.04
C ILE A 206 9.88 -15.34 13.46
N ALA A 207 9.27 -16.50 13.64
CA ALA A 207 9.69 -17.76 13.05
C ALA A 207 8.56 -18.33 12.20
N VAL A 208 8.84 -18.47 10.91
CA VAL A 208 7.94 -19.15 9.97
C VAL A 208 8.38 -20.61 9.89
N PRO A 209 7.48 -21.58 10.13
CA PRO A 209 7.83 -23.00 10.05
C PRO A 209 8.11 -23.42 8.59
N ALA A 210 8.58 -24.65 8.41
CA ALA A 210 8.55 -25.28 7.10
C ALA A 210 7.10 -25.41 6.61
N LEU A 211 6.84 -24.96 5.39
CA LEU A 211 5.48 -24.84 4.84
C LEU A 211 5.17 -26.00 3.89
N ALA A 212 3.95 -26.52 3.96
CA ALA A 212 3.48 -27.49 2.98
C ALA A 212 3.30 -26.80 1.61
N ARG A 213 3.79 -27.43 0.54
CA ARG A 213 3.81 -26.86 -0.81
C ARG A 213 2.72 -27.52 -1.66
N MET A 214 1.54 -26.94 -1.67
CA MET A 214 0.41 -27.37 -2.50
C MET A 214 -0.37 -26.16 -2.97
N ALA A 215 -0.02 -25.66 -4.16
CA ALA A 215 -0.72 -24.56 -4.80
C ALA A 215 -2.20 -24.94 -5.02
N ARG A 216 -3.12 -24.12 -4.51
CA ARG A 216 -4.53 -24.19 -4.86
C ARG A 216 -4.80 -23.32 -6.08
N LEU A 217 -5.77 -23.73 -6.89
CA LEU A 217 -6.23 -22.98 -8.05
C LEU A 217 -7.75 -22.97 -8.09
N PRO A 218 -8.38 -21.86 -8.50
CA PRO A 218 -7.75 -20.55 -8.71
C PRO A 218 -7.26 -19.93 -7.39
N ASP A 219 -6.14 -19.21 -7.42
CA ASP A 219 -5.59 -18.51 -6.25
C ASP A 219 -5.01 -17.16 -6.66
N LEU A 220 -5.81 -16.11 -6.44
CA LEU A 220 -5.41 -14.74 -6.74
C LEU A 220 -4.28 -14.26 -5.83
N SER A 221 -4.19 -14.74 -4.58
CA SER A 221 -3.11 -14.32 -3.68
C SER A 221 -1.76 -14.81 -4.18
N GLY A 222 -1.66 -16.07 -4.61
CA GLY A 222 -0.48 -16.62 -5.28
C GLY A 222 -0.13 -15.91 -6.59
N THR A 223 -1.13 -15.47 -7.37
CA THR A 223 -0.90 -14.66 -8.58
C THR A 223 -0.32 -13.30 -8.25
N LEU A 224 -0.88 -12.57 -7.27
CA LEU A 224 -0.35 -11.27 -6.85
C LEU A 224 1.04 -11.39 -6.19
N ALA A 225 1.32 -12.53 -5.57
CA ALA A 225 2.58 -12.81 -4.88
C ALA A 225 3.77 -13.03 -5.82
N SER A 226 3.54 -13.72 -6.94
CA SER A 226 4.62 -14.31 -7.74
C SER A 226 4.37 -14.32 -9.24
N GLY A 227 3.21 -13.82 -9.68
CA GLY A 227 2.77 -13.95 -11.07
C GLY A 227 2.23 -15.33 -11.44
N ARG A 228 2.11 -16.28 -10.49
CA ARG A 228 1.63 -17.64 -10.80
C ARG A 228 0.17 -17.64 -11.27
N THR A 229 -0.08 -18.12 -12.48
CA THR A 229 -1.43 -18.24 -13.06
C THR A 229 -1.96 -19.67 -13.16
N GLY A 230 -1.10 -20.67 -12.94
CA GLY A 230 -1.45 -22.09 -13.07
C GLY A 230 -0.81 -22.98 -12.00
N ALA A 231 -0.82 -24.29 -12.27
CA ALA A 231 -0.32 -25.32 -11.35
C ALA A 231 1.21 -25.44 -11.34
N GLY A 232 1.88 -24.84 -12.33
CA GLY A 232 3.33 -24.77 -12.37
C GLY A 232 3.91 -24.00 -11.19
N ARG A 233 5.06 -24.46 -10.69
CA ARG A 233 5.76 -23.86 -9.55
C ARG A 233 6.47 -22.54 -9.90
N ALA A 234 6.78 -22.35 -11.18
CA ALA A 234 7.39 -21.14 -11.73
C ALA A 234 6.95 -20.97 -13.19
N GLY A 235 6.77 -19.71 -13.60
CA GLY A 235 6.37 -19.35 -14.97
C GLY A 235 6.12 -17.85 -15.07
N PRO A 236 6.03 -17.32 -16.29
CA PRO A 236 5.63 -15.94 -16.49
C PRO A 236 4.21 -15.71 -15.97
N LEU A 237 3.95 -14.49 -15.50
CA LEU A 237 2.61 -13.97 -15.32
C LEU A 237 1.95 -13.87 -16.69
N ARG A 238 1.02 -14.80 -16.94
CA ARG A 238 0.26 -14.87 -18.18
C ARG A 238 -0.96 -13.98 -18.07
N ILE A 239 -1.00 -12.88 -18.83
CA ILE A 239 -2.19 -12.01 -18.91
C ILE A 239 -2.89 -12.28 -20.25
N ALA A 240 -4.17 -12.61 -20.18
CA ALA A 240 -5.01 -12.85 -21.34
C ALA A 240 -5.97 -11.66 -21.53
N PRO A 241 -5.66 -10.68 -22.39
CA PRO A 241 -6.60 -9.63 -22.70
C PRO A 241 -7.81 -10.22 -23.44
N ALA A 242 -9.02 -9.84 -23.02
CA ALA A 242 -10.26 -10.24 -23.69
C ALA A 242 -10.37 -9.61 -25.09
N ALA A 243 -9.86 -8.39 -25.22
CA ALA A 243 -9.70 -7.67 -26.48
C ALA A 243 -8.30 -7.02 -26.55
N PHE A 244 -7.71 -6.96 -27.74
CA PHE A 244 -6.42 -6.29 -27.98
C PHE A 244 -6.60 -4.79 -28.27
N ASP A 245 -7.48 -4.13 -27.52
CA ASP A 245 -7.72 -2.70 -27.60
C ASP A 245 -6.92 -1.93 -26.53
N ALA A 246 -6.87 -0.61 -26.66
CA ALA A 246 -6.02 0.23 -25.80
C ALA A 246 -6.50 0.22 -24.34
N ALA A 247 -7.83 0.18 -24.13
CA ALA A 247 -8.39 0.19 -22.79
C ALA A 247 -8.05 -1.11 -22.05
N THR A 248 -8.24 -2.27 -22.68
CA THR A 248 -7.92 -3.56 -22.06
C THR A 248 -6.42 -3.70 -21.78
N LEU A 249 -5.55 -3.32 -22.73
CA LEU A 249 -4.12 -3.40 -22.53
C LEU A 249 -3.61 -2.42 -21.46
N SER A 250 -4.17 -1.21 -21.37
CA SER A 250 -3.82 -0.26 -20.31
C SER A 250 -4.22 -0.74 -18.93
N ALA A 251 -5.40 -1.36 -18.81
CA ALA A 251 -5.83 -2.01 -17.58
C ALA A 251 -4.90 -3.18 -17.22
N ALA A 252 -4.55 -4.02 -18.19
CA ALA A 252 -3.62 -5.14 -18.00
C ALA A 252 -2.21 -4.69 -17.56
N GLY A 253 -1.67 -3.65 -18.20
CA GLY A 253 -0.37 -3.07 -17.84
C GLY A 253 -0.38 -2.44 -16.45
N THR A 254 -1.46 -1.76 -16.08
CA THR A 254 -1.64 -1.19 -14.72
C THR A 254 -1.69 -2.30 -13.67
N LEU A 255 -2.42 -3.38 -13.95
CA LEU A 255 -2.50 -4.55 -13.08
C LEU A 255 -1.15 -5.24 -12.93
N TYR A 256 -0.42 -5.43 -14.03
CA TYR A 256 0.93 -5.97 -14.02
C TYR A 256 1.88 -5.13 -13.15
N LEU A 257 1.86 -3.80 -13.30
CA LEU A 257 2.69 -2.91 -12.48
C LEU A 257 2.32 -3.00 -10.99
N ALA A 258 1.04 -3.09 -10.66
CA ALA A 258 0.61 -3.28 -9.27
C ALA A 258 1.12 -4.61 -8.68
N ILE A 259 1.08 -5.69 -9.46
CA ILE A 259 1.65 -6.99 -9.07
C ILE A 259 3.16 -6.88 -8.88
N ALA A 260 3.87 -6.29 -9.84
CA ALA A 260 5.32 -6.13 -9.81
C ALA A 260 5.80 -5.30 -8.60
N LEU A 261 4.98 -4.37 -8.10
CA LEU A 261 5.29 -3.56 -6.91
C LEU A 261 5.04 -4.30 -5.59
N ALA A 262 4.09 -5.24 -5.58
CA ALA A 262 3.73 -6.01 -4.39
C ALA A 262 4.55 -7.30 -4.24
N ALA A 263 5.05 -7.84 -5.35
CA ALA A 263 5.84 -9.06 -5.37
C ALA A 263 7.27 -8.83 -4.84
N PRO A 264 7.88 -9.83 -4.16
CA PRO A 264 9.27 -9.76 -3.73
C PRO A 264 10.24 -9.71 -4.92
N GLU A 265 9.83 -10.26 -6.07
CA GLU A 265 10.56 -10.23 -7.33
C GLU A 265 9.60 -9.88 -8.47
N ILE A 266 10.08 -9.10 -9.45
CA ILE A 266 9.27 -8.72 -10.62
C ILE A 266 9.07 -9.97 -11.49
N PRO A 267 7.82 -10.47 -11.65
CA PRO A 267 7.57 -11.65 -12.45
C PRO A 267 7.78 -11.33 -13.95
N PRO A 268 8.27 -12.28 -14.76
CA PRO A 268 8.24 -12.13 -16.20
C PRO A 268 6.79 -12.03 -16.67
N LEU A 269 6.53 -11.26 -17.74
CA LEU A 269 5.20 -11.05 -18.30
C LEU A 269 5.07 -11.78 -19.63
N GLU A 270 3.93 -12.43 -19.87
CA GLU A 270 3.56 -13.01 -21.15
C GLU A 270 2.10 -12.64 -21.46
N PHE A 271 1.85 -11.98 -22.58
CA PHE A 271 0.51 -11.79 -23.10
C PHE A 271 0.11 -13.00 -23.94
N VAL A 272 -1.02 -13.59 -23.59
CA VAL A 272 -1.52 -14.80 -24.24
C VAL A 272 -2.92 -14.57 -24.80
N ALA A 273 -3.31 -15.38 -25.78
CA ALA A 273 -4.70 -15.39 -26.22
C ALA A 273 -5.60 -15.93 -25.09
N THR A 274 -6.83 -15.43 -25.01
CA THR A 274 -7.81 -15.96 -24.06
C THR A 274 -8.23 -17.37 -24.47
N ASP A 275 -7.73 -18.37 -23.74
CA ASP A 275 -8.08 -19.78 -23.91
C ASP A 275 -8.41 -20.40 -22.54
N ALA A 276 -9.66 -20.78 -22.34
CA ALA A 276 -10.13 -21.41 -21.10
C ALA A 276 -9.58 -22.83 -20.90
N SER A 277 -8.97 -23.42 -21.93
CA SER A 277 -8.47 -24.80 -21.92
C SER A 277 -6.98 -24.90 -21.61
N ASP A 278 -6.25 -23.78 -21.54
CA ASP A 278 -4.80 -23.80 -21.29
C ASP A 278 -4.52 -24.20 -19.83
N PRO A 279 -3.87 -25.35 -19.56
CA PRO A 279 -3.60 -25.82 -18.20
C PRO A 279 -2.59 -24.95 -17.44
N ARG A 280 -1.88 -24.07 -18.14
CA ARG A 280 -0.97 -23.10 -17.52
C ARG A 280 -1.71 -21.93 -16.88
N GLY A 281 -2.99 -21.76 -17.18
CA GLY A 281 -3.85 -20.70 -16.68
C GLY A 281 -3.39 -19.31 -17.11
N ALA A 282 -4.28 -18.33 -16.97
CA ALA A 282 -3.99 -16.92 -17.26
C ALA A 282 -4.89 -16.01 -16.42
N LEU A 283 -4.41 -14.80 -16.17
CA LEU A 283 -5.22 -13.71 -15.63
C LEU A 283 -5.95 -13.02 -16.78
N VAL A 284 -7.26 -13.24 -16.88
CA VAL A 284 -8.06 -12.63 -17.95
C VAL A 284 -8.46 -11.20 -17.56
N VAL A 285 -8.20 -10.23 -18.44
CA VAL A 285 -8.52 -8.82 -18.23
C VAL A 285 -9.35 -8.30 -19.40
N GLY A 286 -10.48 -7.67 -19.13
CA GLY A 286 -11.32 -7.06 -20.17
C GLY A 286 -12.76 -6.84 -19.71
N ALA A 287 -13.59 -6.28 -20.58
CA ALA A 287 -15.01 -6.12 -20.28
C ALA A 287 -15.72 -7.48 -20.30
N ALA A 288 -16.76 -7.63 -19.47
CA ALA A 288 -17.53 -8.88 -19.40
C ALA A 288 -18.18 -9.25 -20.75
N ALA A 289 -18.49 -8.25 -21.58
CA ALA A 289 -19.06 -8.43 -22.92
C ALA A 289 -18.04 -8.98 -23.94
N ASP A 290 -16.74 -8.78 -23.71
CA ASP A 290 -15.66 -9.22 -24.61
C ASP A 290 -15.14 -10.61 -24.26
N LEU A 291 -15.65 -11.22 -23.18
CA LEU A 291 -15.25 -12.55 -22.75
C LEU A 291 -15.79 -13.62 -23.72
N PRO A 292 -14.96 -14.63 -24.09
CA PRO A 292 -15.44 -15.77 -24.85
C PRO A 292 -16.62 -16.46 -24.13
N PRO A 293 -17.63 -16.98 -24.86
CA PRO A 293 -18.86 -17.52 -24.26
C PRO A 293 -18.62 -18.57 -23.15
N GLY A 294 -17.63 -19.45 -23.35
CA GLY A 294 -17.26 -20.47 -22.37
C GLY A 294 -16.72 -19.88 -21.07
N LEU A 295 -15.93 -18.81 -21.15
CA LEU A 295 -15.37 -18.12 -19.98
C LEU A 295 -16.43 -17.24 -19.29
N ALA A 296 -17.29 -16.57 -20.06
CA ALA A 296 -18.42 -15.81 -19.54
C ALA A 296 -19.38 -16.70 -18.73
N ALA A 297 -19.67 -17.92 -19.21
CA ALA A 297 -20.48 -18.89 -18.50
C ALA A 297 -19.84 -19.37 -17.18
N LEU A 298 -18.52 -19.61 -17.18
CA LEU A 298 -17.76 -19.95 -15.98
C LEU A 298 -17.88 -18.84 -14.93
N VAL A 299 -17.62 -17.59 -15.30
CA VAL A 299 -17.69 -16.41 -14.42
C VAL A 299 -19.11 -16.22 -13.87
N ALA A 300 -20.14 -16.32 -14.71
CA ALA A 300 -21.54 -16.22 -14.31
C ALA A 300 -21.94 -17.31 -13.30
N SER A 301 -21.45 -18.55 -13.48
CA SER A 301 -21.73 -19.67 -12.58
C SER A 301 -21.11 -19.53 -11.19
N THR A 302 -19.96 -18.84 -11.09
CA THR A 302 -19.32 -18.49 -9.81
C THR A 302 -19.98 -17.29 -9.15
N ALA A 303 -20.38 -16.27 -9.92
CA ALA A 303 -21.13 -15.12 -9.40
C ALA A 303 -22.49 -15.53 -8.81
N ALA A 304 -23.16 -16.50 -9.43
CA ALA A 304 -24.40 -17.08 -8.90
C ALA A 304 -24.20 -17.85 -7.57
N ARG A 305 -22.99 -18.31 -7.28
CA ARG A 305 -22.64 -19.06 -6.05
C ARG A 305 -22.15 -18.18 -4.90
N SER A 306 -21.78 -16.95 -5.17
CA SER A 306 -21.29 -16.00 -4.16
C SER A 306 -21.97 -14.65 -4.40
N PRO A 307 -23.12 -14.36 -3.75
CA PRO A 307 -23.76 -13.08 -3.90
C PRO A 307 -22.87 -12.01 -3.26
N VAL A 308 -22.01 -11.38 -4.06
CA VAL A 308 -21.40 -10.11 -3.70
C VAL A 308 -22.55 -9.10 -3.68
N PRO A 309 -22.84 -8.42 -2.55
CA PRO A 309 -23.86 -7.40 -2.54
C PRO A 309 -23.41 -6.27 -3.48
N THR A 310 -24.06 -6.17 -4.63
CA THR A 310 -23.90 -5.02 -5.51
C THR A 310 -24.33 -3.77 -4.74
N PRO A 311 -23.49 -2.74 -4.57
CA PRO A 311 -23.96 -1.46 -4.05
C PRO A 311 -25.02 -0.98 -5.02
N GLY A 312 -26.27 -0.91 -4.56
CA GLY A 312 -27.38 -0.46 -5.38
C GLY A 312 -27.15 1.00 -5.78
N VAL A 313 -26.57 1.22 -6.96
CA VAL A 313 -26.65 2.50 -7.65
C VAL A 313 -28.11 2.65 -8.05
N ARG A 314 -28.91 3.24 -7.16
CA ARG A 314 -30.25 3.70 -7.52
C ARG A 314 -30.09 4.83 -8.52
N PRO A 315 -30.55 4.70 -9.78
CA PRO A 315 -30.58 5.83 -10.67
C PRO A 315 -31.52 6.88 -10.06
N CYS A 316 -31.03 8.11 -9.91
CA CYS A 316 -31.84 9.27 -9.56
C CYS A 316 -32.92 9.42 -10.62
N ARG A 317 -34.13 8.93 -10.31
CA ARG A 317 -35.30 9.12 -11.15
C ARG A 317 -35.70 10.59 -11.06
N THR A 318 -35.39 11.34 -12.12
CA THR A 318 -35.91 12.68 -12.36
C THR A 318 -37.43 12.63 -12.31
N GLY A 319 -38.01 13.32 -11.33
CA GLY A 319 -39.46 13.39 -11.13
C GLY A 319 -40.13 14.13 -12.28
N SER A 320 -40.96 13.42 -13.04
CA SER A 320 -41.92 14.01 -13.96
C SER A 320 -43.16 14.44 -13.19
N THR A 321 -43.41 15.73 -13.17
CA THR A 321 -44.60 16.44 -12.70
C THR A 321 -45.83 16.07 -13.52
N THR A 322 -46.90 15.57 -12.91
CA THR A 322 -48.29 15.89 -13.30
C THR A 322 -49.26 15.62 -12.12
N PRO A 323 -50.31 16.44 -11.91
CA PRO A 323 -51.03 16.52 -10.64
C PRO A 323 -52.40 15.81 -10.68
N SER A 324 -52.82 15.20 -9.57
CA SER A 324 -54.25 15.17 -9.19
C SER A 324 -54.50 14.66 -7.78
N ARG A 325 -54.94 15.60 -6.94
CA ARG A 325 -56.24 15.62 -6.23
C ARG A 325 -56.63 14.37 -5.43
N ALA A 326 -56.35 14.40 -4.12
CA ALA A 326 -57.31 14.09 -3.05
C ALA A 326 -56.71 14.46 -1.68
N LEU A 327 -57.40 15.29 -0.91
CA LEU A 327 -57.18 15.52 0.53
C LEU A 327 -58.23 14.69 1.29
N PRO A 328 -57.86 13.98 2.37
CA PRO A 328 -58.44 14.29 3.70
C PRO A 328 -57.46 13.94 4.87
N PRO A 329 -57.91 13.96 6.15
CA PRO A 329 -58.14 15.08 7.07
C PRO A 329 -57.02 15.19 8.16
N PRO A 330 -57.01 16.23 9.03
CA PRO A 330 -55.88 16.51 9.90
C PRO A 330 -55.97 15.70 11.20
N GLY A 331 -54.81 15.24 11.68
CA GLY A 331 -54.66 14.71 13.05
C GLY A 331 -54.15 13.29 13.12
N ARG A 332 -52.90 13.09 12.73
CA ARG A 332 -51.94 12.11 13.29
C ARG A 332 -50.64 12.25 12.51
N THR A 333 -49.61 12.78 13.15
CA THR A 333 -48.24 12.82 12.65
C THR A 333 -47.59 11.44 12.84
N PRO A 334 -47.16 10.73 11.79
CA PRO A 334 -46.13 9.72 11.90
C PRO A 334 -44.75 10.36 11.70
N ALA A 335 -43.77 9.77 12.37
CA ALA A 335 -42.38 10.16 12.40
C ALA A 335 -41.76 10.29 11.00
N CYS A 336 -41.10 11.43 10.75
CA CYS A 336 -40.07 11.53 9.72
C CYS A 336 -38.70 11.39 10.37
N CYS A 337 -37.98 10.36 9.95
CA CYS A 337 -36.54 10.29 10.05
C CYS A 337 -35.92 11.45 9.26
N SER A 338 -35.09 12.25 9.92
CA SER A 338 -34.07 13.08 9.29
C SER A 338 -32.79 12.95 10.12
N PRO A 339 -31.64 12.58 9.54
CA PRO A 339 -30.36 12.93 10.11
C PRO A 339 -30.04 14.38 9.71
N ALA A 340 -30.08 15.28 10.70
CA ALA A 340 -29.58 16.63 10.58
C ALA A 340 -28.05 16.62 10.61
N ALA A 341 -27.42 17.09 9.53
CA ALA A 341 -26.05 17.56 9.56
C ALA A 341 -26.07 19.01 10.08
N SER A 342 -25.63 19.20 11.32
CA SER A 342 -25.42 20.51 11.93
C SER A 342 -24.04 21.05 11.56
N THR A 343 -24.01 22.13 10.78
CA THR A 343 -22.86 23.04 10.70
C THR A 343 -22.96 24.08 11.82
N PRO A 344 -21.89 24.36 12.58
CA PRO A 344 -21.92 25.41 13.60
C PRO A 344 -21.79 26.79 12.96
N ARG A 345 -22.76 27.66 13.29
CA ARG A 345 -22.73 29.11 13.07
C ARG A 345 -21.75 29.77 14.04
N THR A 346 -20.85 30.59 13.52
CA THR A 346 -20.03 31.56 14.24
C THR A 346 -20.90 32.70 14.81
N PRO A 347 -20.68 33.18 16.04
CA PRO A 347 -21.32 34.39 16.53
C PRO A 347 -20.52 35.65 16.19
N ALA A 348 -21.24 36.73 15.87
CA ALA A 348 -20.74 38.07 15.66
C ALA A 348 -20.58 38.84 17.00
N ALA A 349 -19.62 39.77 17.05
CA ALA A 349 -19.55 40.87 18.02
C ALA A 349 -18.97 42.14 17.33
N PRO A 350 -19.24 43.35 17.86
CA PRO A 350 -19.34 44.60 17.07
C PRO A 350 -18.01 45.40 16.97
N GLY A 351 -17.89 46.24 15.93
CA GLY A 351 -16.69 47.06 15.59
C GLY A 351 -16.64 48.42 16.30
N PRO A 352 -16.11 49.50 15.67
CA PRO A 352 -14.98 49.61 14.74
C PRO A 352 -13.94 50.67 15.19
N ALA A 353 -12.71 50.63 14.66
CA ALA A 353 -11.78 51.78 14.72
C ALA A 353 -10.84 51.82 13.49
N THR A 354 -11.19 52.74 12.58
CA THR A 354 -10.31 53.70 11.87
C THR A 354 -8.99 53.29 11.19
N THR A 355 -9.03 53.43 9.85
CA THR A 355 -8.05 54.09 8.93
C THR A 355 -6.81 53.32 8.42
N PRO A 356 -6.30 53.67 7.22
CA PRO A 356 -5.91 52.70 6.20
C PRO A 356 -4.40 52.74 5.88
N CYS A 357 -3.90 51.78 5.11
CA CYS A 357 -2.61 51.92 4.44
C CYS A 357 -2.66 51.44 2.99
N SER A 358 -2.24 52.38 2.16
CA SER A 358 -1.91 52.34 0.74
C SER A 358 -0.67 51.48 0.43
N THR A 359 -0.69 50.79 -0.71
CA THR A 359 0.47 50.44 -1.56
C THR A 359 1.05 51.70 -2.24
N PRO A 360 2.20 51.64 -2.97
CA PRO A 360 3.41 50.81 -2.88
C PRO A 360 4.71 51.66 -3.02
N GLY A 361 5.91 51.10 -2.85
CA GLY A 361 7.14 51.79 -3.34
C GLY A 361 8.51 51.30 -2.89
N ALA A 362 9.23 50.67 -3.84
CA ALA A 362 10.65 50.82 -4.18
C ALA A 362 11.78 50.64 -3.14
N ALA A 363 12.54 49.57 -3.36
CA ALA A 363 14.01 49.50 -3.52
C ALA A 363 14.96 50.35 -2.65
N ARG A 364 15.83 49.67 -1.86
CA ARG A 364 17.30 49.74 -2.04
C ARG A 364 18.12 48.79 -1.16
N SER A 365 19.12 48.20 -1.82
CA SER A 365 20.42 47.67 -1.41
C SER A 365 20.94 47.89 0.03
N SER A 366 21.50 46.83 0.63
CA SER A 366 22.91 46.83 1.09
C SER A 366 23.37 45.41 1.47
N ARG A 367 24.64 45.12 1.14
CA ARG A 367 25.38 43.86 1.33
C ARG A 367 26.24 43.96 2.63
N PRO A 368 26.96 42.91 3.05
CA PRO A 368 26.76 42.21 4.32
C PRO A 368 27.78 42.57 5.42
N ARG A 369 27.52 42.13 6.66
CA ARG A 369 28.55 41.98 7.71
C ARG A 369 28.52 40.60 8.37
N PRO A 370 29.68 40.13 8.86
CA PRO A 370 29.98 38.71 9.01
C PRO A 370 29.81 38.22 10.45
N GLY A 371 29.72 36.90 10.56
CA GLY A 371 29.90 36.18 11.82
C GLY A 371 28.58 35.71 12.40
N TRP A 372 28.25 34.44 12.13
CA TRP A 372 27.78 33.48 13.13
C TRP A 372 28.28 32.09 12.73
N ALA A 373 28.82 31.40 13.71
CA ALA A 373 29.41 30.07 13.58
C ALA A 373 28.33 29.03 13.23
N LEU A 374 28.65 28.18 12.25
CA LEU A 374 27.81 27.04 11.87
C LEU A 374 27.87 25.94 12.97
N PRO A 375 26.73 25.27 13.26
CA PRO A 375 26.68 24.19 14.23
C PRO A 375 27.41 22.93 13.75
N ALA A 376 27.94 22.17 14.70
CA ALA A 376 28.85 21.02 14.54
C ALA A 376 28.36 19.88 13.62
N ALA A 377 27.08 19.86 13.24
CA ALA A 377 26.52 18.86 12.32
C ALA A 377 27.05 18.98 10.88
N CYS A 378 27.52 20.16 10.46
CA CYS A 378 27.97 20.38 9.09
C CYS A 378 29.44 19.93 8.84
N ARG A 379 30.24 19.75 9.91
CA ARG A 379 31.64 19.29 9.80
C ARG A 379 31.76 17.76 9.62
N ILE A 380 30.79 16.99 10.10
CA ILE A 380 30.80 15.53 9.98
C ILE A 380 30.48 15.07 8.55
N PHE A 381 29.58 15.79 7.87
CA PHE A 381 29.18 15.46 6.50
C PHE A 381 30.31 15.71 5.48
N TRP A 382 31.12 16.75 5.68
CA TRP A 382 32.27 17.04 4.82
C TRP A 382 33.43 16.06 5.02
N ALA A 383 33.67 15.60 6.25
CA ALA A 383 34.70 14.60 6.54
C ALA A 383 34.35 13.22 5.93
N ALA A 384 33.07 12.81 5.97
CA ALA A 384 32.61 11.57 5.36
C ALA A 384 32.71 11.59 3.82
N CYS A 385 32.42 12.74 3.20
CA CYS A 385 32.48 12.90 1.74
C CYS A 385 33.93 12.91 1.22
N ALA A 386 34.87 13.51 1.97
CA ALA A 386 36.29 13.49 1.64
C ALA A 386 36.93 12.09 1.78
N ILE A 387 36.51 11.31 2.78
CA ILE A 387 36.98 9.92 2.97
C ILE A 387 36.45 9.02 1.84
N TRP A 388 35.20 9.23 1.39
CA TRP A 388 34.63 8.47 0.26
C TRP A 388 35.32 8.82 -1.07
N ALA A 389 35.60 10.10 -1.32
CA ALA A 389 36.32 10.55 -2.51
C ALA A 389 37.79 10.05 -2.56
N ALA A 390 38.46 9.93 -1.40
CA ALA A 390 39.81 9.36 -1.31
C ALA A 390 39.83 7.83 -1.52
N ARG A 391 38.79 7.11 -1.06
CA ARG A 391 38.66 5.66 -1.25
C ARG A 391 38.36 5.27 -2.70
N ARG A 392 37.60 6.11 -3.43
CA ARG A 392 37.28 5.90 -4.85
C ARG A 392 38.49 6.09 -5.77
N ARG A 393 39.42 7.01 -5.43
CA ARG A 393 40.67 7.20 -6.20
C ARG A 393 41.67 6.05 -6.00
N ARG A 394 41.71 5.41 -4.83
CA ARG A 394 42.57 4.21 -4.59
C ARG A 394 42.11 2.96 -5.34
N TRP A 395 40.82 2.85 -5.66
CA TRP A 395 40.30 1.71 -6.41
C TRP A 395 40.57 1.81 -7.91
N LEU A 396 40.65 3.03 -8.45
CA LEU A 396 40.91 3.28 -9.88
C LEU A 396 42.41 3.18 -10.25
N SER A 397 43.31 2.96 -9.29
CA SER A 397 44.76 2.83 -9.54
C SER A 397 45.28 1.39 -9.42
N MET A 398 44.43 0.37 -9.28
CA MET A 398 44.85 -1.03 -9.03
C MET A 398 44.56 -2.02 -10.16
N THR A 399 44.13 -1.58 -11.34
CA THR A 399 43.92 -2.48 -12.49
C THR A 399 44.63 -1.95 -13.72
N ALA A 400 45.93 -2.26 -13.82
CA ALA A 400 46.66 -2.29 -15.08
C ALA A 400 47.50 -3.59 -15.11
N PRO A 401 47.23 -4.54 -16.00
CA PRO A 401 48.09 -5.70 -16.16
C PRO A 401 49.37 -5.29 -16.91
N ARG A 402 50.52 -5.71 -16.38
CA ARG A 402 51.81 -5.69 -17.06
C ARG A 402 52.09 -7.11 -17.57
N TRP A 403 52.18 -7.21 -18.90
CA TRP A 403 52.72 -8.30 -19.73
C TRP A 403 51.97 -9.64 -19.71
#